data_AF-A0ABD2GDY8-F1
#
_entry.id   AF-A0ABD2GDY8-F1
#
_cell.length_a   1.000
_cell.length_b   1.000
_cell.length_c   1.000
_cell.angle_alpha   90.00
_cell.angle_beta   90.00
_cell.angle_gamma   90.00
#
_symmetry.space_group_name_H-M   'P 1'
#
loop_
_entity.id
_entity.type
_entity.pdbx_description
1 polymer ?
#
loop_
_entity_poly.entity_id
_entity_poly.type
_entity_poly.pdbx_seq_one_letter_code
_entity_poly.pdbx_strand_id
1 'polypeptide(L)'
;MGLSKRVSSWSVEEVLEWMQGYHPAKMDTLQKAIIKHAISGRVLLRLKDHHLELLGVEAEEQQQEILQDVLLLKVQEEVNELNDICSECFSS
;
A
#
# COMPACT_ATOMS: atom_id res chain seq x y z
N MET A 1 13.28 -4.24 -3.22
CA MET A 1 14.04 -3.67 -2.10
C MET A 1 13.01 -3.24 -1.07
N GLY A 2 12.92 -3.93 0.05
CA GLY A 2 11.90 -3.62 1.05
C GLY A 2 12.25 -2.32 1.76
N LEU A 3 11.38 -1.32 1.68
CA LEU A 3 11.47 -0.15 2.54
C LEU A 3 11.49 -0.66 3.99
N SER A 4 12.59 -0.44 4.72
CA SER A 4 12.72 -0.91 6.13
C SER A 4 11.73 -0.25 7.09
N LYS A 5 10.96 0.70 6.58
CA LYS A 5 10.00 1.52 7.29
C LYS A 5 8.61 0.90 7.23
N ARG A 6 7.86 0.97 8.35
CA ARG A 6 6.46 0.53 8.47
C ARG A 6 5.59 1.14 7.37
N VAL A 7 4.70 0.35 6.79
CA VAL A 7 3.81 0.83 5.71
C VAL A 7 2.95 1.98 6.23
N SER A 8 2.47 1.91 7.47
CA SER A 8 1.71 3.00 8.12
C SER A 8 2.45 4.34 8.23
N SER A 9 3.76 4.35 7.99
CA SER A 9 4.57 5.57 8.03
C SER A 9 5.03 6.04 6.64
N TRP A 10 4.71 5.31 5.56
CA TRP A 10 5.13 5.68 4.21
C TRP A 10 4.55 7.03 3.76
N SER A 11 5.39 7.84 3.14
CA SER A 11 5.00 9.05 2.43
C SER A 11 4.30 8.71 1.11
N VAL A 12 3.79 9.73 0.41
CA VAL A 12 3.18 9.55 -0.91
C VAL A 12 4.23 9.07 -1.93
N GLU A 13 5.46 9.56 -1.82
CA GLU A 13 6.60 9.16 -2.66
C GLU A 13 6.97 7.69 -2.44
N GLU A 14 7.04 7.24 -1.19
CA GLU A 14 7.32 5.83 -0.86
C GLU A 14 6.22 4.89 -1.38
N VAL A 15 4.94 5.33 -1.36
CA VAL A 15 3.83 4.60 -1.97
C VAL A 15 3.96 4.54 -3.49
N LEU A 16 4.38 5.64 -4.13
CA LEU A 16 4.63 5.68 -5.58
C LEU A 16 5.74 4.72 -5.99
N GLU A 17 6.87 4.73 -5.27
CA GLU A 17 7.99 3.82 -5.52
C GLU A 17 7.58 2.36 -5.37
N TRP A 18 6.83 2.03 -4.31
CA TRP A 18 6.28 0.69 -4.12
C TRP A 18 5.44 0.30 -5.34
N MET A 19 4.51 1.14 -5.75
CA MET A 19 3.57 0.81 -6.83
C MET A 19 4.22 0.73 -8.22
N GLN A 20 5.26 1.53 -8.47
CA GLN A 20 6.07 1.45 -9.69
C GLN A 20 6.73 0.07 -9.85
N GLY A 21 7.06 -0.61 -8.75
CA GLY A 21 7.68 -1.93 -8.76
C GLY A 21 6.77 -3.07 -9.25
N TYR A 22 5.44 -2.91 -9.15
CA TYR A 22 4.46 -3.96 -9.45
C TYR A 22 3.65 -3.69 -10.72
N HIS A 23 3.32 -2.43 -11.03
CA HIS A 23 2.36 -2.10 -12.11
C HIS A 23 2.84 -1.01 -13.09
N PRO A 24 3.84 -1.30 -13.95
CA PRO A 24 4.38 -0.30 -14.89
C PRO A 24 3.40 0.12 -16.00
N ALA A 25 2.44 -0.74 -16.37
CA ALA A 25 1.60 -0.54 -17.56
C ALA A 25 0.59 0.63 -17.50
N LYS A 26 0.23 1.11 -16.29
CA LYS A 26 -0.69 2.26 -16.11
C LYS A 26 -0.18 3.28 -15.09
N MET A 27 1.15 3.33 -14.93
CA MET A 27 1.80 4.16 -13.93
C MET A 27 1.41 5.65 -14.06
N ASP A 28 1.29 6.17 -15.27
CA ASP A 28 0.96 7.59 -15.48
C ASP A 28 -0.41 8.00 -14.90
N THR A 29 -1.43 7.14 -15.00
CA THR A 29 -2.77 7.45 -14.46
C THR A 29 -2.79 7.28 -12.95
N LEU A 30 -2.23 6.17 -12.48
CA LEU A 30 -2.24 5.80 -11.07
C LEU A 30 -1.35 6.72 -10.23
N GLN A 31 -0.19 7.11 -10.76
CA GLN A 31 0.70 8.11 -10.16
C GLN A 31 0.00 9.45 -9.99
N LYS A 32 -0.68 9.95 -11.04
CA LYS A 32 -1.44 11.21 -10.95
C LYS A 32 -2.51 11.13 -9.88
N ALA A 33 -3.23 10.01 -9.80
CA ALA A 33 -4.26 9.81 -8.80
C ALA A 33 -3.68 9.75 -7.38
N ILE A 34 -2.55 9.06 -7.18
CA ILE A 34 -1.87 8.95 -5.88
C ILE A 34 -1.38 10.31 -5.38
N ILE A 35 -0.75 11.10 -6.25
CA ILE A 35 -0.29 12.45 -5.92
C ILE A 35 -1.50 13.34 -5.61
N LYS A 36 -2.51 13.32 -6.49
CA LYS A 36 -3.72 14.16 -6.36
C LYS A 36 -4.48 13.88 -5.06
N HIS A 37 -4.62 12.61 -4.68
CA HIS A 37 -5.35 12.20 -3.49
C HIS A 37 -4.46 12.05 -2.26
N ALA A 38 -3.17 12.41 -2.36
CA ALA A 38 -2.18 12.29 -1.30
C ALA A 38 -2.22 10.91 -0.61
N ILE A 39 -2.19 9.84 -1.41
CA ILE A 39 -2.28 8.46 -0.92
C ILE A 39 -0.99 8.10 -0.18
N SER A 40 -0.96 8.37 1.12
CA SER A 40 0.08 7.92 2.05
C SER A 40 -0.11 6.46 2.43
N GLY A 41 0.88 5.84 3.09
CA GLY A 41 0.81 4.44 3.48
C GLY A 41 -0.40 4.08 4.36
N ARG A 42 -0.84 4.98 5.25
CA ARG A 42 -2.10 4.78 6.01
C ARG A 42 -3.34 4.72 5.13
N VAL A 43 -3.37 5.51 4.06
CA VAL A 43 -4.48 5.50 3.09
C VAL A 43 -4.40 4.24 2.25
N LEU A 44 -3.20 3.84 1.81
CA LEU A 44 -2.93 2.60 1.07
C LEU A 44 -3.48 1.37 1.81
N LEU A 45 -3.17 1.23 3.11
CA LEU A 45 -3.66 0.12 3.94
C LEU A 45 -5.19 0.09 4.12
N ARG A 46 -5.89 1.18 3.80
CA ARG A 46 -7.35 1.32 3.89
C ARG A 46 -8.05 1.25 2.53
N LEU A 47 -7.30 1.11 1.43
CA LEU A 47 -7.87 0.98 0.10
C LEU A 47 -8.83 -0.21 0.02
N LYS A 48 -9.81 0.00 -0.85
CA LYS A 48 -10.90 -0.91 -1.22
C LYS A 48 -11.17 -0.68 -2.70
N ASP A 49 -11.90 -1.59 -3.29
CA ASP A 49 -12.26 -1.68 -4.71
C ASP A 49 -12.80 -0.35 -5.25
N HIS A 50 -13.82 0.23 -4.59
CA HIS A 50 -14.39 1.54 -4.97
C HIS A 50 -13.39 2.72 -4.91
N HIS A 51 -12.33 2.63 -4.10
CA HIS A 51 -11.29 3.66 -4.09
C HIS A 51 -10.42 3.56 -5.35
N LEU A 52 -10.17 2.36 -5.87
CA LEU A 52 -9.39 2.15 -7.08
C LEU A 52 -10.13 2.66 -8.33
N GLU A 53 -11.45 2.49 -8.38
CA GLU A 53 -12.31 3.10 -9.40
C GLU A 53 -12.16 4.63 -9.42
N LEU A 54 -12.22 5.27 -8.24
CA LEU A 54 -12.02 6.73 -8.11
C LEU A 54 -10.62 7.19 -8.50
N LEU A 55 -9.62 6.30 -8.41
CA LEU A 55 -8.24 6.55 -8.85
C LEU A 55 -8.04 6.27 -10.35
N GLY A 56 -9.11 5.91 -11.08
CA GLY A 56 -9.07 5.66 -12.53
C GLY A 56 -8.65 4.24 -12.91
N VAL A 57 -8.70 3.29 -11.98
CA VAL A 57 -8.50 1.86 -12.25
C VAL A 57 -9.87 1.22 -12.46
N GLU A 58 -10.31 1.12 -13.71
CA GLU A 58 -11.65 0.61 -14.05
C GLU A 58 -11.68 -0.91 -14.34
N ALA A 59 -10.53 -1.50 -14.70
CA ALA A 59 -10.47 -2.91 -15.06
C ALA A 59 -10.46 -3.79 -13.80
N GLU A 60 -11.45 -4.67 -13.65
CA GLU A 60 -11.64 -5.52 -12.47
C GLU A 60 -10.43 -6.42 -12.18
N GLU A 61 -9.86 -7.06 -13.20
CA GLU A 61 -8.65 -7.89 -13.06
C GLU A 61 -7.48 -7.09 -12.46
N GLN A 62 -7.30 -5.86 -12.92
CA GLN A 62 -6.26 -4.97 -12.40
C GLN A 62 -6.57 -4.47 -10.98
N GLN A 63 -7.84 -4.18 -10.68
CA GLN A 63 -8.24 -3.84 -9.31
C GLN A 63 -7.91 -5.00 -8.37
N GLN A 64 -8.22 -6.23 -8.78
CA GLN A 64 -7.92 -7.42 -7.99
C GLN A 64 -6.41 -7.63 -7.79
N GLU A 65 -5.58 -7.40 -8.80
CA GLU A 65 -4.12 -7.46 -8.67
C GLU A 65 -3.61 -6.46 -7.61
N ILE A 66 -4.01 -5.18 -7.74
CA ILE A 66 -3.59 -4.14 -6.79
C ILE A 66 -4.10 -4.44 -5.37
N LEU A 67 -5.35 -4.90 -5.23
CA LEU A 67 -5.92 -5.24 -3.93
C LEU A 67 -5.22 -6.44 -3.29
N GLN A 68 -4.76 -7.42 -4.07
CA GLN A 68 -3.96 -8.53 -3.58
C GLN A 68 -2.60 -8.06 -3.06
N ASP A 69 -1.91 -7.19 -3.80
CA ASP A 69 -0.63 -6.61 -3.35
C ASP A 69 -0.80 -5.75 -2.10
N VAL A 70 -1.88 -4.97 -2.01
CA VAL A 70 -2.23 -4.20 -0.82
C VAL A 70 -2.60 -5.11 0.35
N LEU A 71 -3.26 -6.25 0.11
CA LEU A 71 -3.57 -7.24 1.16
C LEU A 71 -2.29 -7.82 1.76
N LEU A 72 -1.29 -8.13 0.93
CA LEU A 72 0.01 -8.60 1.41
C LEU A 72 0.69 -7.55 2.30
N LEU A 73 0.63 -6.27 1.95
CA LEU A 73 1.13 -5.20 2.81
C LEU A 73 0.40 -5.12 4.15
N LYS A 74 -0.93 -5.29 4.16
CA LYS A 74 -1.70 -5.30 5.41
C LYS A 74 -1.27 -6.46 6.30
N VAL A 75 -1.19 -7.67 5.75
CA VAL A 75 -0.74 -8.84 6.53
C VAL A 75 0.67 -8.62 7.09
N GLN A 76 1.59 -8.09 6.28
CA GLN A 76 2.95 -7.79 6.72
C GLN A 76 2.99 -6.74 7.84
N GLU A 77 2.17 -5.70 7.75
CA GLU A 77 2.06 -4.66 8.78
C GLU A 77 1.54 -5.25 10.09
N GLU A 78 0.45 -6.03 10.04
CA GLU A 78 -0.15 -6.70 11.21
C GLU A 78 0.82 -7.69 11.86
N VAL A 79 1.54 -8.50 11.07
CA VAL A 79 2.57 -9.42 11.60
C VAL A 79 3.68 -8.66 12.31
N ASN A 80 4.14 -7.56 11.72
CA ASN A 80 5.15 -6.73 12.34
C ASN A 80 4.60 -6.08 13.62
N GLU A 81 3.35 -5.60 13.64
CA GLU A 81 2.72 -5.02 14.85
C GLU A 81 2.63 -6.06 15.98
N LEU A 82 2.21 -7.28 15.66
CA LEU A 82 2.18 -8.38 16.62
C LEU A 82 3.58 -8.73 17.16
N ASN A 83 4.61 -8.72 16.30
CA ASN A 83 5.99 -8.97 16.72
C ASN A 83 6.48 -7.89 17.70
N ASP A 84 6.18 -6.62 17.43
CA ASP A 84 6.55 -5.51 18.33
C ASP A 84 5.88 -5.70 19.70
N ILE A 85 4.56 -5.95 19.72
CA ILE A 85 3.79 -6.21 20.95
C ILE A 85 4.39 -7.39 21.72
N CYS A 86 4.71 -8.50 21.04
CA CYS A 86 5.32 -9.65 21.68
C CYS A 86 6.70 -9.31 22.25
N SER A 87 7.53 -8.59 21.49
CA SER A 87 8.85 -8.19 21.96
C SER A 87 8.76 -7.33 23.22
N GLU A 88 7.85 -6.36 23.27
CA GLU A 88 7.61 -5.52 24.45
C GLU A 88 7.13 -6.34 25.65
N CYS A 89 6.24 -7.31 25.43
CA CYS A 89 5.69 -8.15 26.49
C CYS A 89 6.70 -9.16 27.08
N PHE A 90 7.68 -9.61 26.28
CA PHE A 90 8.64 -10.65 26.68
C PHE A 90 10.07 -10.13 26.92
N SER A 91 10.29 -8.82 26.89
CA SER A 91 11.60 -8.19 27.20
C SER A 91 11.88 -8.03 28.71
N SER A 92 11.17 -8.75 29.59
CA SER A 92 11.35 -8.72 31.05
C SER A 92 12.25 -9.83 31.57
#